data_AF-A0A9P1GDF5-F1
#
_entry.id   AF-A0A9P1GDF5-F1
#
_cell.length_a   1.000
_cell.length_b   1.000
_cell.length_c   1.000
_cell.angle_alpha   90.00
_cell.angle_beta   90.00
_cell.angle_gamma   90.00
#
_symmetry.space_group_name_H-M   'P 1'
#
loop_
_entity.id
_entity.type
_entity.pdbx_description
1 polymer ?
#
loop_
_entity_poly.entity_id
_entity_poly.type
_entity_poly.pdbx_seq_one_letter_code
_entity_poly.pdbx_strand_id
1 'polypeptide(L)'
;MEEGSSSSDGSKEPVTFSFMTEYSRLPCNQCLFFASAFGCKRGDACAFCHHVIPEKLPSARPRKARRDALKAQIWGLLQQLDVEKQEPQEVVYQLQSASRQCEYSRVISQNAVDSLLQQVEMKHRAQGHPVPPRGETCNESCGALHRFSV
;
A
#
# COMPACT_ATOMS: atom_id res chain seq x y z
N MET A 1 -40.01 -17.52 50.37
CA MET A 1 -39.45 -18.33 49.28
C MET A 1 -38.96 -17.32 48.27
N GLU A 2 -37.87 -16.64 48.63
CA GLU A 2 -36.45 -17.02 48.39
C GLU A 2 -36.03 -16.58 46.99
N GLU A 3 -35.01 -15.73 46.99
CA GLU A 3 -34.51 -14.89 45.91
C GLU A 3 -33.61 -15.65 44.94
N GLY A 4 -33.32 -15.06 43.77
CA GLY A 4 -32.40 -15.65 42.80
C GLY A 4 -31.95 -14.71 41.68
N SER A 5 -31.39 -13.54 42.04
CA SER A 5 -30.69 -12.64 41.12
C SER A 5 -29.30 -13.19 40.77
N SER A 6 -29.11 -13.66 39.54
CA SER A 6 -27.80 -14.13 39.04
C SER A 6 -27.16 -13.06 38.14
N SER A 7 -26.44 -12.13 38.76
CA SER A 7 -25.59 -11.15 38.09
C SER A 7 -24.27 -11.79 37.70
N SER A 8 -24.11 -12.17 36.43
CA SER A 8 -22.81 -12.58 35.88
C SER A 8 -22.01 -11.33 35.47
N ASP A 9 -21.09 -10.92 36.34
CA ASP A 9 -20.08 -9.89 36.10
C ASP A 9 -19.13 -10.35 34.98
N GLY A 10 -19.35 -9.84 33.78
CA GLY A 10 -18.57 -10.14 32.59
C GLY A 10 -17.31 -9.29 32.54
N SER A 11 -16.30 -9.66 33.31
CA SER A 11 -14.95 -9.10 33.22
C SER A 11 -14.40 -9.39 31.82
N LYS A 12 -14.58 -8.45 30.89
CA LYS A 12 -13.97 -8.47 29.56
C LYS A 12 -12.49 -8.14 29.74
N GLU A 13 -11.70 -9.14 30.09
CA GLU A 13 -10.24 -9.06 30.01
C GLU A 13 -9.86 -8.51 28.62
N PRO A 14 -9.06 -7.44 28.54
CA PRO A 14 -8.64 -6.89 27.27
C PRO A 14 -7.82 -7.96 26.55
N VAL A 15 -8.36 -8.50 25.47
CA VAL A 15 -7.63 -9.44 24.61
C VAL A 15 -6.44 -8.69 24.04
N THR A 16 -5.28 -8.82 24.69
CA THR A 16 -4.04 -8.19 24.27
C THR A 16 -3.57 -8.92 23.02
N PHE A 17 -3.81 -8.30 21.87
CA PHE A 17 -3.50 -8.81 20.53
C PHE A 17 -1.97 -8.93 20.25
N SER A 18 -1.13 -8.81 21.28
CA SER A 18 0.34 -8.82 21.19
C SER A 18 0.96 -10.18 20.92
N PHE A 19 0.19 -11.28 20.96
CA PHE A 19 0.73 -12.64 20.82
C PHE A 19 0.50 -13.31 19.45
N MET A 20 -0.14 -12.65 18.49
CA MET A 20 -0.28 -13.19 17.12
C MET A 20 0.94 -12.88 16.24
N THR A 21 2.14 -13.24 16.71
CA THR A 21 3.41 -13.12 15.95
C THR A 21 3.49 -14.06 14.74
N GLU A 22 2.47 -14.91 14.53
CA GLU A 22 2.32 -15.74 13.34
C GLU A 22 1.41 -15.13 12.27
N TYR A 23 0.49 -14.20 12.62
CA TYR A 23 -0.32 -13.49 11.61
C TYR A 23 0.50 -12.47 10.81
N SER A 24 1.65 -12.06 11.32
CA SER A 24 2.63 -11.23 10.61
C SER A 24 3.42 -11.98 9.52
N ARG A 25 3.15 -13.27 9.28
CA ARG A 25 3.85 -14.08 8.27
C ARG A 25 3.07 -14.35 6.99
N LEU A 26 1.79 -13.98 6.92
CA LEU A 26 1.16 -13.88 5.60
C LEU A 26 1.84 -12.73 4.85
N PRO A 27 2.29 -12.92 3.60
CA PRO A 27 2.98 -11.86 2.87
C PRO A 27 2.02 -10.68 2.70
N CYS A 28 2.16 -9.68 3.57
CA CYS A 28 1.38 -8.45 3.51
C CYS A 28 1.59 -7.81 2.15
N ASN A 29 0.51 -7.39 1.51
CA ASN A 29 0.57 -6.82 0.17
C ASN A 29 0.93 -5.35 0.29
N GLN A 30 2.22 -5.06 0.43
CA GLN A 30 2.67 -3.70 0.66
C GLN A 30 2.36 -2.81 -0.56
N CYS A 31 1.70 -1.69 -0.30
CA CYS A 31 1.34 -0.68 -1.28
C CYS A 31 2.59 -0.09 -1.94
N LEU A 32 2.62 -0.03 -3.28
CA LEU A 32 3.72 0.57 -4.04
C LEU A 32 3.82 2.09 -3.83
N PHE A 33 2.69 2.74 -3.62
CA PHE A 33 2.64 4.20 -3.50
C PHE A 33 3.01 4.68 -2.11
N PHE A 34 2.90 3.82 -1.09
CA PHE A 34 3.21 4.18 0.29
C PHE A 34 4.68 4.61 0.47
N ALA A 35 5.61 3.90 -0.18
CA ALA A 35 7.04 4.23 -0.15
C ALA A 35 7.46 5.24 -1.22
N SER A 36 6.53 5.67 -2.09
CA SER A 36 6.84 6.66 -3.13
C SER A 36 6.92 8.07 -2.54
N ALA A 37 7.57 8.99 -3.25
CA ALA A 37 7.71 10.39 -2.81
C ALA A 37 6.37 11.11 -2.56
N PHE A 38 5.28 10.64 -3.17
CA PHE A 38 3.94 11.20 -3.06
C PHE A 38 3.07 10.52 -2.01
N GLY A 39 3.51 9.38 -1.46
CA GLY A 39 2.72 8.57 -0.55
C GLY A 39 1.48 7.94 -1.19
N CYS A 40 0.80 7.09 -0.42
CA CYS A 40 -0.48 6.52 -0.85
C CYS A 40 -1.63 7.50 -0.55
N LYS A 41 -2.34 7.95 -1.58
CA LYS A 41 -3.49 8.87 -1.43
C LYS A 41 -4.75 8.24 -0.80
N ARG A 42 -4.80 6.90 -0.69
CA ARG A 42 -5.98 6.19 -0.15
C ARG A 42 -6.01 6.13 1.37
N GLY A 43 -4.90 6.43 2.05
CA GLY A 43 -4.83 6.32 3.51
C GLY A 43 -5.30 4.95 4.00
N ASP A 44 -6.21 4.94 4.97
CA ASP A 44 -6.77 3.71 5.57
C ASP A 44 -7.74 2.96 4.65
N ALA A 45 -8.29 3.63 3.63
CA ALA A 45 -9.11 2.99 2.61
C ALA A 45 -8.27 2.25 1.56
N CYS A 46 -6.94 2.20 1.71
CA CYS A 46 -6.07 1.42 0.84
C CYS A 46 -6.27 -0.07 1.07
N ALA A 47 -6.53 -0.84 0.01
CA ALA A 47 -6.65 -2.29 0.08
C ALA A 47 -5.28 -3.01 0.30
N PHE A 48 -4.21 -2.24 0.46
CA PHE A 48 -2.82 -2.71 0.51
C PHE A 48 -2.14 -2.21 1.79
N CYS A 49 -1.18 -2.99 2.28
CA CYS A 49 -0.51 -2.72 3.55
C CYS A 49 0.42 -1.50 3.47
N HIS A 50 0.40 -0.68 4.52
CA HIS A 50 1.26 0.49 4.70
C HIS A 50 2.32 0.27 5.79
N HIS A 51 2.95 -0.90 5.77
CA HIS A 51 4.00 -1.25 6.72
C HIS A 51 5.36 -1.32 6.02
N VAL A 52 6.41 -0.97 6.76
CA VAL A 52 7.80 -1.18 6.34
C VAL A 52 8.10 -2.67 6.54
N ILE A 53 8.37 -3.39 5.45
CA ILE A 53 8.78 -4.79 5.54
C ILE A 53 10.30 -4.79 5.72
N PRO A 54 10.84 -5.52 6.72
CA PRO A 54 12.28 -5.70 6.83
C PRO A 54 12.82 -6.36 5.56
N GLU A 55 13.94 -5.85 5.03
CA GLU A 55 14.57 -6.37 3.82
C GLU A 55 14.75 -7.89 3.94
N LYS A 56 14.08 -8.64 3.08
CA LYS A 56 14.30 -10.09 2.97
C LYS A 56 15.57 -10.30 2.15
N LEU A 57 16.25 -11.42 2.41
CA LEU A 57 17.35 -11.84 1.56
C LEU A 57 16.86 -11.94 0.11
N PRO A 58 17.60 -11.39 -0.86
CA PRO A 58 17.16 -11.29 -2.23
C PRO A 58 16.87 -12.70 -2.77
N SER A 59 15.65 -12.91 -3.28
CA SER A 59 15.33 -14.14 -3.98
C SER A 59 16.18 -14.29 -5.25
N ALA A 60 16.37 -15.52 -5.70
CA ALA A 60 17.13 -15.80 -6.91
C ALA A 60 16.57 -15.01 -8.10
N ARG A 61 17.46 -14.25 -8.77
CA ARG A 61 17.11 -13.41 -9.91
C ARG A 61 16.38 -14.25 -10.98
N PRO A 62 15.17 -13.86 -11.44
CA PRO A 62 14.48 -14.59 -12.49
C PRO A 62 15.29 -14.66 -13.80
N ARG A 63 15.07 -15.74 -14.57
CA ARG A 63 15.65 -15.89 -15.92
C ARG A 63 15.25 -14.73 -16.83
N LYS A 64 16.10 -14.41 -17.81
CA LYS A 64 15.93 -13.28 -18.73
C LYS A 64 14.53 -13.22 -19.34
N ALA A 65 14.05 -14.31 -19.95
CA ALA A 65 12.72 -14.35 -20.59
C ALA A 65 11.59 -13.94 -19.63
N ARG A 66 11.60 -14.42 -18.38
CA ARG A 66 10.62 -14.04 -17.37
C ARG A 66 10.74 -12.57 -16.97
N ARG A 67 11.97 -12.04 -16.88
CA ARG A 67 12.18 -10.62 -16.59
C ARG A 67 11.65 -9.72 -17.69
N ASP A 68 11.88 -10.08 -18.94
CA ASP A 68 11.42 -9.31 -20.10
C ASP A 68 9.88 -9.33 -20.19
N ALA A 69 9.25 -10.48 -19.92
CA ALA A 69 7.79 -10.59 -19.83
C ALA A 69 7.20 -9.72 -18.71
N LEU A 70 7.78 -9.75 -17.50
CA LEU A 70 7.33 -8.91 -16.38
C LEU A 70 7.47 -7.42 -16.69
N LYS A 71 8.59 -7.01 -17.30
CA LYS A 71 8.78 -5.63 -17.74
C LYS A 71 7.71 -5.22 -18.75
N ALA A 72 7.51 -6.02 -19.80
CA ALA A 72 6.50 -5.73 -20.82
C ALA A 72 5.10 -5.58 -20.22
N GLN A 73 4.73 -6.45 -19.27
CA GLN A 73 3.47 -6.37 -18.54
C GLN A 73 3.34 -5.07 -17.74
N ILE A 74 4.36 -4.71 -16.95
CA ILE A 74 4.34 -3.48 -16.12
C ILE A 74 4.26 -2.23 -17.00
N TRP A 75 5.05 -2.16 -18.07
CA TRP A 75 5.00 -1.02 -19.00
C TRP A 75 3.66 -0.91 -19.71
N GLY A 76 3.05 -2.03 -20.10
CA GLY A 76 1.72 -2.05 -20.69
C GLY A 76 0.64 -1.49 -19.75
N LEU A 77 0.70 -1.85 -18.45
CA LEU A 77 -0.20 -1.27 -17.45
C LEU A 77 0.03 0.23 -17.26
N LEU A 78 1.29 0.69 -17.19
CA LEU A 78 1.59 2.11 -17.02
C LEU A 78 1.14 2.96 -18.21
N GLN A 79 1.24 2.44 -19.44
CA GLN A 79 0.74 3.14 -20.63
C GLN A 79 -0.78 3.34 -20.59
N GLN A 80 -1.52 2.43 -19.96
CA GLN A 80 -2.97 2.58 -19.80
C GLN A 80 -3.35 3.71 -18.85
N LEU A 81 -2.46 4.10 -17.91
CA LEU A 81 -2.70 5.25 -17.02
C LEU A 81 -2.62 6.60 -17.76
N ASP A 82 -1.88 6.66 -18.87
CA ASP A 82 -1.68 7.89 -19.65
C ASP A 82 -2.85 8.14 -20.62
N VAL A 83 -3.68 7.12 -20.86
CA VAL A 83 -4.83 7.19 -21.77
C VAL A 83 -6.09 7.40 -20.93
N GLU A 84 -6.76 8.54 -21.09
CA GLU A 84 -8.00 8.96 -20.40
C GLU A 84 -9.19 7.96 -20.43
N LYS A 85 -9.03 6.80 -21.07
CA LYS A 85 -10.11 5.85 -21.39
C LYS A 85 -10.44 4.86 -20.28
N GLN A 86 -9.61 4.73 -19.23
CA GLN A 86 -9.83 3.73 -18.19
C GLN A 86 -9.75 4.34 -16.79
N GLU A 87 -10.63 3.89 -15.89
CA GLU A 87 -10.62 4.28 -14.47
C GLU A 87 -9.23 4.01 -13.89
N PRO A 88 -8.46 5.06 -13.49
CA PRO A 88 -7.08 4.91 -13.04
C PRO A 88 -6.93 3.93 -11.88
N GLN A 89 -7.99 3.76 -11.10
CA GLN A 89 -8.04 2.87 -9.95
C GLN A 89 -7.86 1.39 -10.33
N GLU A 90 -8.45 0.96 -11.45
CA GLU A 90 -8.39 -0.43 -11.89
C GLU A 90 -6.97 -0.78 -12.37
N VAL A 91 -6.36 0.10 -13.15
CA VAL A 91 -4.98 -0.08 -13.62
C VAL A 91 -3.99 -0.06 -12.45
N VAL A 92 -4.20 0.82 -11.46
CA VAL A 92 -3.43 0.83 -10.20
C VAL A 92 -3.57 -0.49 -9.45
N TYR A 93 -4.79 -1.02 -9.34
CA TYR A 93 -5.03 -2.31 -8.70
C TYR A 93 -4.32 -3.46 -9.44
N GLN A 94 -4.41 -3.49 -10.77
CA GLN A 94 -3.71 -4.48 -11.60
C GLN A 94 -2.19 -4.38 -11.47
N LEU A 95 -1.64 -3.16 -11.45
CA LEU A 95 -0.21 -2.92 -11.24
C LEU A 95 0.23 -3.47 -9.88
N GLN A 96 -0.49 -3.12 -8.81
CA GLN A 96 -0.19 -3.64 -7.48
C GLN A 96 -0.33 -5.16 -7.40
N SER A 97 -1.33 -5.75 -8.06
CA SER A 97 -1.51 -7.20 -8.13
C SER A 97 -0.35 -7.89 -8.87
N ALA A 98 0.09 -7.33 -10.02
CA ALA A 98 1.21 -7.85 -10.79
C ALA A 98 2.55 -7.78 -10.02
N SER A 99 2.74 -6.74 -9.20
CA SER A 99 3.91 -6.61 -8.33
C SER A 99 4.00 -7.68 -7.24
N ARG A 100 2.87 -8.33 -6.89
CA ARG A 100 2.84 -9.40 -5.87
C ARG A 100 3.35 -10.74 -6.39
N GLN A 101 3.37 -10.93 -7.72
CA GLN A 101 3.68 -12.24 -8.30
C GLN A 101 5.12 -12.68 -8.04
N CYS A 102 6.05 -11.73 -7.92
CA CYS A 102 7.41 -11.99 -7.45
C CYS A 102 8.11 -10.71 -6.99
N GLU A 103 9.15 -10.86 -6.17
CA GLU A 103 9.96 -9.76 -5.65
C GLU A 103 10.58 -8.90 -6.76
N TYR A 104 11.06 -9.52 -7.84
CA TYR A 104 11.60 -8.80 -8.98
C TYR A 104 10.56 -7.90 -9.68
N SER A 105 9.31 -8.37 -9.80
CA SER A 105 8.20 -7.59 -10.34
C SER A 105 7.98 -6.34 -9.47
N ARG A 106 7.94 -6.51 -8.14
CA ARG A 106 7.81 -5.42 -7.17
C ARG A 106 8.87 -4.34 -7.37
N VAL A 107 10.14 -4.71 -7.46
CA VAL A 107 11.25 -3.77 -7.65
C VAL A 107 11.10 -2.99 -8.96
N ILE A 108 10.75 -3.67 -10.06
CA ILE A 108 10.52 -2.98 -11.34
C ILE A 108 9.33 -2.02 -11.24
N SER A 109 8.21 -2.47 -10.67
CA SER A 109 7.02 -1.63 -10.55
C SER A 109 7.30 -0.40 -9.69
N GLN A 110 8.02 -0.55 -8.57
CA GLN A 110 8.40 0.58 -7.72
C GLN A 110 9.25 1.59 -8.49
N ASN A 111 10.34 1.15 -9.14
CA ASN A 111 11.21 2.02 -9.92
C ASN A 111 10.46 2.74 -11.05
N ALA A 112 9.52 2.05 -11.71
CA ALA A 112 8.74 2.61 -12.79
C ALA A 112 7.73 3.65 -12.29
N VAL A 113 7.06 3.39 -11.17
CA VAL A 113 6.18 4.36 -10.49
C VAL A 113 6.97 5.59 -10.04
N ASP A 114 8.12 5.40 -9.40
CA ASP A 114 8.95 6.51 -8.93
C ASP A 114 9.44 7.38 -10.10
N SER A 115 9.84 6.76 -11.22
CA SER A 115 10.24 7.47 -12.43
C SER A 115 9.08 8.27 -13.03
N LEU A 116 7.88 7.69 -13.08
CA LEU A 116 6.68 8.36 -13.59
C LEU A 116 6.31 9.57 -12.71
N LEU A 117 6.34 9.38 -11.40
CA LEU A 117 6.05 10.43 -10.42
C LEU A 117 7.06 11.58 -10.51
N GLN A 118 8.35 11.28 -10.70
CA GLN A 118 9.38 12.29 -10.96
C GLN A 118 9.12 13.07 -12.27
N GLN A 119 8.68 12.39 -13.33
CA GLN A 119 8.33 13.06 -14.59
C GLN A 119 7.13 14.01 -14.42
N VAL A 120 6.11 13.58 -13.66
CA VAL A 120 4.96 14.43 -13.34
C VAL A 120 5.39 15.66 -12.53
N GLU A 121 6.26 15.47 -11.53
CA GLU A 121 6.83 16.58 -10.73
C GLU A 121 7.57 17.59 -11.61
N MET A 122 8.41 17.11 -12.54
CA MET A 122 9.12 17.97 -13.50
C MET A 122 8.16 18.74 -14.41
N LYS A 123 7.09 18.10 -14.90
CA LYS A 123 6.06 18.75 -15.72
C LYS A 123 5.31 19.84 -14.95
N HIS A 124 4.88 19.58 -13.72
CA HIS A 124 4.22 20.57 -12.88
C HIS A 124 5.12 21.77 -12.57
N ARG A 125 6.40 21.51 -12.25
CA ARG A 125 7.39 22.57 -11.98
C ARG A 125 7.61 23.45 -13.21
N ALA A 126 7.67 22.88 -14.41
CA ALA A 126 7.81 23.64 -15.65
C ALA A 126 6.61 24.57 -15.93
N GLN A 127 5.42 24.23 -15.40
CA GLN A 127 4.20 25.02 -15.52
C GLN A 127 4.05 26.07 -14.39
N GLY A 128 5.03 26.17 -13.48
CA GLY A 128 4.97 27.11 -12.35
C GLY A 128 3.98 26.71 -11.26
N HIS A 129 3.46 25.47 -11.27
CA HIS A 129 2.61 24.98 -10.19
C HIS A 129 3.46 24.63 -8.96
N PRO A 130 3.05 25.08 -7.75
CA PRO A 130 3.74 24.71 -6.52
C PRO A 130 3.66 23.19 -6.34
N VAL A 131 4.82 22.55 -6.18
CA VAL A 131 4.89 21.13 -5.85
C VAL A 131 4.41 20.99 -4.41
N PRO A 132 3.40 20.14 -4.12
CA PRO A 132 2.97 19.92 -2.74
C PRO A 132 4.17 19.39 -1.93
N PRO A 133 4.36 19.85 -0.67
CA PRO A 133 5.48 19.42 0.14
C PRO A 133 5.51 17.90 0.25
N ARG A 134 6.68 17.31 0.01
CA ARG A 134 6.91 15.86 0.16
C ARG A 134 6.72 15.49 1.61
N GLY A 135 5.62 14.81 1.92
CA GLY A 135 5.41 14.24 3.24
C GLY A 135 5.49 15.26 4.36
N GLU A 136 4.54 16.20 4.41
CA GLU A 136 3.86 16.37 5.70
C GLU A 136 3.17 15.04 5.98
N THR A 137 3.98 14.11 6.50
CA THR A 137 3.55 12.88 7.11
C THR A 137 2.35 13.25 7.95
N CYS A 138 1.25 12.51 7.84
CA CYS A 138 0.26 12.43 8.90
C CYS A 138 0.96 11.84 10.13
N ASN A 139 1.82 12.63 10.76
CA ASN A 139 2.45 12.33 12.02
C ASN A 139 1.44 12.74 13.09
N GLU A 140 1.14 11.75 13.94
CA GLU A 140 0.56 11.86 15.28
C GLU A 140 -0.95 11.61 15.48
N SER A 141 -1.78 11.40 14.46
CA SER A 141 -3.20 11.00 14.71
C SER A 141 -3.70 9.75 13.99
N CYS A 142 -2.80 8.86 13.54
CA CYS A 142 -3.16 7.50 13.10
C CYS A 142 -3.57 6.56 14.27
N GLY A 143 -4.18 7.14 15.30
CA GLY A 143 -4.52 6.51 16.57
C GLY A 143 -5.30 7.44 17.51
N ALA A 144 -6.36 8.10 17.04
CA ALA A 144 -7.38 8.66 17.92
C ALA A 144 -8.75 8.74 17.22
N LEU A 145 -9.57 7.74 17.49
CA LEU A 145 -11.04 7.77 17.56
C LEU A 145 -11.69 9.14 17.24
N HIS A 146 -12.07 9.37 15.98
CA HIS A 146 -13.24 10.20 15.71
C HIS A 146 -14.35 9.32 15.16
N ARG A 147 -15.15 8.82 16.11
CA ARG A 147 -16.54 8.39 15.88
C ARG A 147 -17.25 9.52 15.11
N PHE A 148 -17.50 9.32 13.82
CA PHE A 148 -18.67 9.93 13.21
C PHE A 148 -19.83 9.00 13.52
N SER A 149 -20.59 9.39 14.55
CA SER A 149 -21.95 8.90 14.73
C SER A 149 -22.74 9.28 13.49
N VAL A 150 -23.34 8.27 12.85
CA VAL A 150 -24.53 8.45 12.02
C VAL A 150 -25.73 8.37 12.94
#